data_AF-A0A521XN06-F1
#
_entry.id   AF-A0A521XN06-F1
#
_cell.length_a   1.000
_cell.length_b   1.000
_cell.length_c   1.000
_cell.angle_alpha   90.00
_cell.angle_beta   90.00
_cell.angle_gamma   90.00
#
_symmetry.space_group_name_H-M   'P 1'
#
loop_
_entity.id
_entity.type
_entity.pdbx_description
1 polymer ?
#
loop_
_entity_poly.entity_id
_entity_poly.type
_entity_poly.pdbx_seq_one_letter_code
_entity_poly.pdbx_strand_id
1 'polypeptide(L)'
;MRAFGCPRCHQLVSFENSLCLNCGTSLGYLPQAATMVALAVDEDRPPQYEDADGASWVPCANLALASCNWLVLAAADTVFCESCALTRTRPADDDADALVAFARVETAKRRLVFQLNDLGLPVVDRATDGEHGLAFDLLSSRDSPVVTGHDDGVVTLDLAEADDPRREARRVHLGEAYRTLLGHLRHEVGHYFWDVLVGGTEHLDAFRELFGDESVDYGEALQRHYAGPPDPEWPESFVSSYATSHPWEDWAETFAHYLHIQDTLQTASAYGISVAGPDAPVRRDPVAPLSARPVDDLAPIEDISDVIRLWLPLTYALNAVNRSMGRDDLYPFVIPPAVVAKLGFVHDLVRTAAGRHAAGRRATDRQIAST
;
A
#
# COMPACT_ATOMS: atom_id res chain seq x y z
N MET A 1 -5.39 5.75 -5.05
CA MET A 1 -6.40 4.88 -5.69
C MET A 1 -7.14 5.68 -6.74
N ARG A 2 -7.26 5.13 -7.95
CA ARG A 2 -7.97 5.78 -9.06
C ARG A 2 -9.50 5.62 -8.92
N ALA A 3 -10.25 6.47 -9.63
CA ALA A 3 -11.70 6.34 -9.78
C ALA A 3 -12.01 5.40 -10.95
N PHE A 4 -12.87 4.40 -10.73
CA PHE A 4 -13.25 3.43 -11.75
C PHE A 4 -14.70 3.61 -12.18
N GLY A 5 -14.98 3.39 -13.46
CA GLY A 5 -16.33 3.40 -14.01
C GLY A 5 -16.71 2.03 -14.55
N CYS A 6 -17.99 1.68 -14.46
CA CYS A 6 -18.52 0.53 -15.19
C CYS A 6 -18.33 0.78 -16.70
N PRO A 7 -17.66 -0.11 -17.46
CA PRO A 7 -17.41 0.11 -18.87
C PRO A 7 -18.67 0.08 -19.74
N ARG A 8 -19.81 -0.39 -19.20
CA ARG A 8 -21.10 -0.45 -19.91
C ARG A 8 -21.99 0.77 -19.70
N CYS A 9 -22.14 1.23 -18.45
CA CYS A 9 -23.07 2.32 -18.11
C CYS A 9 -22.39 3.55 -17.51
N HIS A 10 -21.05 3.53 -17.36
CA HIS A 10 -20.23 4.61 -16.82
C HIS A 10 -20.55 5.04 -15.38
N GLN A 11 -21.36 4.26 -14.66
CA GLN A 11 -21.57 4.44 -13.23
C GLN A 11 -20.23 4.27 -12.50
N LEU A 12 -19.93 5.20 -11.58
CA LEU A 12 -18.79 5.07 -10.67
C LEU A 12 -18.89 3.76 -9.88
N VAL A 13 -17.79 3.00 -9.88
CA VAL A 13 -17.65 1.75 -9.13
C VAL A 13 -16.41 1.83 -8.24
N SER A 14 -16.47 1.12 -7.12
CA SER A 14 -15.33 0.96 -6.21
C SER A 14 -14.35 -0.06 -6.75
N PHE A 15 -13.10 0.04 -6.34
CA PHE A 15 -12.02 -0.86 -6.74
C PHE A 15 -12.30 -2.34 -6.45
N GLU A 16 -13.12 -2.63 -5.45
CA GLU A 16 -13.48 -3.98 -5.02
C GLU A 16 -14.72 -4.53 -5.73
N ASN A 17 -15.40 -3.74 -6.56
CA ASN A 17 -16.64 -4.20 -7.18
C ASN A 17 -16.36 -5.27 -8.24
N SER A 18 -17.07 -6.40 -8.13
CA SER A 18 -17.18 -7.46 -9.14
C SER A 18 -18.54 -7.42 -9.89
N LEU A 19 -19.41 -6.48 -9.52
CA LEU A 19 -20.73 -6.28 -10.12
C LEU A 19 -21.10 -4.79 -10.11
N CYS A 20 -21.58 -4.28 -11.24
CA CYS A 20 -22.19 -2.96 -11.30
C CYS A 20 -23.62 -3.02 -10.78
N LEU A 21 -23.88 -2.42 -9.61
CA LEU A 21 -25.22 -2.41 -9.00
C LEU A 21 -26.27 -1.60 -9.79
N ASN A 22 -25.85 -0.73 -10.72
CA ASN A 22 -26.76 0.06 -11.54
C ASN A 22 -27.28 -0.72 -12.77
N CYS A 23 -26.42 -1.47 -13.47
CA CYS A 23 -26.78 -2.14 -14.72
C CYS A 23 -26.61 -3.67 -14.71
N GLY A 24 -26.20 -4.26 -13.59
CA GLY A 24 -26.02 -5.70 -13.42
C GLY A 24 -24.81 -6.30 -14.15
N THR A 25 -23.95 -5.48 -14.73
CA THR A 25 -22.78 -5.97 -15.48
C THR A 25 -21.76 -6.58 -14.52
N SER A 26 -21.31 -7.81 -14.80
CA SER A 26 -20.19 -8.44 -14.08
C SER A 26 -18.88 -7.73 -14.43
N LEU A 27 -18.06 -7.46 -13.43
CA LEU A 27 -16.84 -6.67 -13.54
C LEU A 27 -15.62 -7.49 -13.11
N GLY A 28 -14.50 -7.24 -13.78
CA GLY A 28 -13.18 -7.70 -13.36
C GLY A 28 -12.17 -6.56 -13.45
N TYR A 29 -11.18 -6.55 -12.57
CA TYR A 29 -10.04 -5.66 -12.66
C TYR A 29 -8.93 -6.34 -13.46
N LEU A 30 -8.46 -5.67 -14.52
CA LEU A 30 -7.36 -6.12 -15.36
C LEU A 30 -6.08 -5.36 -14.96
N PRO A 31 -5.12 -6.01 -14.27
CA PRO A 31 -3.94 -5.30 -13.76
C PRO A 31 -3.07 -4.64 -14.83
N GLN A 32 -2.88 -5.30 -15.97
CA GLN A 32 -2.03 -4.85 -17.07
C GLN A 32 -2.51 -3.51 -17.66
N ALA A 33 -3.83 -3.31 -17.73
CA ALA A 33 -4.45 -2.07 -18.21
C ALA A 33 -4.84 -1.12 -17.07
N ALA A 34 -4.63 -1.53 -15.81
CA ALA A 34 -5.05 -0.85 -14.60
C ALA A 34 -6.50 -0.34 -14.64
N THR A 35 -7.45 -1.17 -15.10
CA THR A 35 -8.84 -0.76 -15.36
C THR A 35 -9.87 -1.84 -15.01
N MET A 36 -11.13 -1.41 -14.90
CA MET A 36 -12.28 -2.31 -14.77
C MET A 36 -12.82 -2.67 -16.15
N VAL A 37 -12.99 -3.97 -16.40
CA VAL A 37 -13.54 -4.52 -17.64
C VAL A 37 -14.88 -5.23 -17.37
N ALA A 38 -15.72 -5.32 -18.40
CA ALA A 38 -16.96 -6.10 -18.34
C ALA A 38 -16.66 -7.55 -18.70
N LEU A 39 -17.13 -8.47 -17.86
CA LEU A 39 -17.02 -9.89 -18.13
C LEU A 39 -18.23 -10.36 -18.94
N ALA A 40 -17.95 -11.08 -20.03
CA ALA A 40 -18.98 -11.82 -20.73
C ALA A 40 -19.39 -13.01 -19.86
N VAL A 41 -20.69 -13.11 -19.58
CA VAL A 41 -21.29 -14.22 -18.83
C VAL A 41 -22.14 -15.03 -19.79
N ASP A 42 -21.88 -16.32 -19.84
CA ASP A 42 -22.56 -17.32 -20.66
C ASP A 42 -23.01 -18.46 -19.74
N GLU A 43 -24.13 -19.13 -20.04
CA GLU A 43 -24.63 -20.22 -19.17
C GLU A 43 -23.67 -21.42 -19.16
N ASP A 44 -22.96 -21.65 -20.27
CA ASP A 44 -22.10 -22.82 -20.47
C ASP A 44 -20.61 -22.54 -20.20
N ARG A 45 -20.23 -21.29 -19.90
CA ARG A 45 -18.81 -20.89 -19.73
C ARG A 45 -18.61 -19.98 -18.52
N PRO A 46 -17.47 -20.12 -17.81
CA PRO A 46 -17.14 -19.19 -16.74
C PRO A 46 -17.03 -17.76 -17.28
N PRO A 47 -17.30 -16.73 -16.45
CA PRO A 47 -17.12 -15.34 -16.84
C PRO A 47 -15.72 -15.11 -17.39
N GLN A 48 -15.61 -14.39 -18.50
CA GLN A 48 -14.31 -14.11 -19.13
C GLN A 48 -14.30 -12.76 -19.83
N TYR A 49 -13.09 -12.24 -20.07
CA TYR A 49 -12.83 -11.05 -20.84
C TYR A 49 -11.80 -11.38 -21.93
N GLU A 50 -12.04 -10.93 -23.16
CA GLU A 50 -11.08 -11.03 -24.25
C GLU A 50 -10.52 -9.64 -24.51
N ASP A 51 -9.20 -9.49 -24.46
CA ASP A 51 -8.55 -8.20 -24.73
C ASP A 51 -8.44 -7.92 -26.24
N ALA A 52 -7.88 -6.76 -26.60
CA ALA A 52 -7.75 -6.35 -27.99
C ALA A 52 -6.81 -7.25 -28.82
N ASP A 53 -5.94 -8.01 -28.17
CA ASP A 53 -4.97 -8.92 -28.79
C ASP A 53 -5.50 -10.36 -28.87
N GLY A 54 -6.74 -10.59 -28.42
CA GLY A 54 -7.41 -11.90 -28.43
C GLY A 54 -7.03 -12.80 -27.24
N ALA A 55 -6.34 -12.25 -26.23
CA ALA A 55 -6.00 -13.00 -25.04
C ALA A 55 -7.22 -13.11 -24.13
N SER A 56 -7.51 -14.33 -23.64
CA SER A 56 -8.62 -14.58 -22.73
C SER A 56 -8.18 -14.46 -21.27
N TRP A 57 -8.96 -13.73 -20.50
CA TRP A 57 -8.76 -13.44 -19.09
C TRP A 57 -9.95 -13.94 -18.29
N VAL A 58 -9.68 -14.61 -17.18
CA VAL A 58 -10.70 -15.22 -16.30
C VAL A 58 -10.57 -14.70 -14.87
N PRO A 59 -11.65 -14.72 -14.07
CA PRO A 59 -11.59 -14.37 -12.66
C PRO A 59 -10.58 -15.23 -11.89
N CYS A 60 -9.85 -14.59 -10.97
CA CYS A 60 -8.99 -15.27 -10.01
C CYS A 60 -9.77 -16.36 -9.24
N ALA A 61 -9.13 -17.51 -9.00
CA ALA A 61 -9.72 -18.60 -8.21
C ALA A 61 -10.16 -18.18 -6.80
N ASN A 62 -9.55 -17.13 -6.24
CA ASN A 62 -9.92 -16.54 -4.95
C ASN A 62 -11.10 -15.55 -5.03
N LEU A 63 -11.87 -15.51 -6.12
CA LEU A 63 -13.07 -14.66 -6.24
C LEU A 63 -14.06 -14.90 -5.11
N ALA A 64 -14.47 -16.14 -4.88
CA ALA A 64 -15.44 -16.47 -3.83
C ALA A 64 -14.83 -16.37 -2.43
N LEU A 65 -13.60 -16.86 -2.27
CA LEU A 65 -12.94 -17.00 -0.97
C LEU A 65 -12.41 -15.68 -0.42
N ALA A 66 -11.79 -14.85 -1.26
CA ALA A 66 -11.13 -13.61 -0.86
C ALA A 66 -11.84 -12.35 -1.37
N SER A 67 -13.05 -12.51 -1.92
CA SER A 67 -13.77 -11.45 -2.64
C SER A 67 -12.89 -10.77 -3.70
N CYS A 68 -12.02 -11.54 -4.35
CA CYS A 68 -11.07 -11.02 -5.33
C CYS A 68 -11.77 -10.74 -6.66
N ASN A 69 -11.64 -9.52 -7.18
CA ASN A 69 -12.21 -9.16 -8.48
C ASN A 69 -11.14 -9.05 -9.59
N TRP A 70 -9.90 -9.44 -9.34
CA TRP A 70 -8.83 -9.35 -10.34
C TRP A 70 -8.87 -10.52 -11.32
N LEU A 71 -8.42 -10.26 -12.53
CA LEU A 71 -8.32 -11.25 -13.61
C LEU A 71 -6.93 -11.86 -13.70
N VAL A 72 -6.88 -13.07 -14.24
CA VAL A 72 -5.67 -13.81 -14.58
C VAL A 72 -5.79 -14.29 -16.03
N LEU A 73 -4.66 -14.35 -16.74
CA LEU A 73 -4.65 -14.83 -18.11
C LEU A 73 -5.03 -16.32 -18.11
N ALA A 74 -5.99 -16.71 -18.94
CA ALA A 74 -6.48 -18.10 -18.98
C ALA A 74 -5.40 -19.11 -19.40
N ALA A 75 -4.38 -18.64 -20.13
CA ALA A 75 -3.24 -19.44 -20.57
C ALA A 75 -2.07 -19.45 -19.56
N ALA A 76 -2.17 -18.76 -18.42
CA ALA A 76 -1.11 -18.77 -17.41
C ALA A 76 -1.04 -20.11 -16.68
N ASP A 77 0.15 -20.47 -16.20
CA ASP A 77 0.39 -21.67 -15.37
C ASP A 77 -0.16 -21.54 -13.93
N THR A 78 -0.99 -20.53 -13.67
CA THR A 78 -1.61 -20.26 -12.36
C THR A 78 -3.06 -19.84 -12.53
N VAL A 79 -3.88 -20.16 -11.52
CA VAL A 79 -5.28 -19.74 -11.41
C VAL A 79 -5.46 -18.53 -10.50
N PHE A 80 -4.37 -18.00 -9.95
CA PHE A 80 -4.37 -16.83 -9.07
C PHE A 80 -3.89 -15.59 -9.81
N CYS A 81 -4.56 -14.45 -9.58
CA CYS A 81 -4.04 -13.16 -10.04
C CYS A 81 -2.74 -12.80 -9.32
N GLU A 82 -1.99 -11.84 -9.87
CA GLU A 82 -0.68 -11.43 -9.33
C GLU A 82 -0.70 -11.06 -7.84
N SER A 83 -1.78 -10.47 -7.32
CA SER A 83 -1.89 -10.19 -5.87
C SER A 83 -2.13 -11.46 -5.07
N CYS A 84 -3.01 -12.36 -5.50
CA CYS A 84 -3.34 -13.56 -4.76
C CYS A 84 -2.24 -14.62 -4.83
N ALA A 85 -1.44 -14.63 -5.91
CA ALA A 85 -0.28 -15.49 -6.07
C ALA A 85 0.78 -15.25 -4.96
N LEU A 86 0.93 -14.01 -4.50
CA LEU A 86 1.82 -13.66 -3.40
C LEU A 86 1.41 -14.28 -2.05
N THR A 87 0.20 -14.80 -1.89
CA THR A 87 -0.17 -15.51 -0.64
C THR A 87 0.36 -16.93 -0.70
N ARG A 88 1.41 -17.18 0.09
CA ARG A 88 1.99 -18.51 0.25
C ARG A 88 1.13 -19.38 1.17
N THR A 89 0.65 -18.80 2.28
CA THR A 89 -0.12 -19.53 3.29
C THR A 89 -1.42 -18.80 3.61
N ARG A 90 -2.53 -19.54 3.63
CA ARG A 90 -3.88 -19.08 4.01
C ARG A 90 -4.45 -19.96 5.13
N PRO A 91 -5.52 -19.53 5.83
CA PRO A 91 -6.16 -20.35 6.87
C PRO A 91 -6.80 -21.62 6.33
N ALA A 92 -7.02 -22.58 7.23
CA ALA A 92 -7.75 -23.82 6.93
C ALA A 92 -9.21 -23.55 6.53
N ASP A 93 -9.79 -24.43 5.72
CA ASP A 93 -11.18 -24.34 5.23
C ASP A 93 -12.23 -24.46 6.36
N ASP A 94 -11.85 -25.06 7.49
CA ASP A 94 -12.73 -25.24 8.65
C ASP A 94 -12.72 -24.06 9.63
N ASP A 95 -11.89 -23.03 9.39
CA ASP A 95 -11.81 -21.82 10.22
C ASP A 95 -12.55 -20.65 9.54
N ALA A 96 -13.88 -20.71 9.56
CA ALA A 96 -14.74 -19.75 8.87
C ALA A 96 -14.48 -18.28 9.27
N ASP A 97 -14.18 -18.01 10.54
CA ASP A 97 -13.87 -16.66 11.03
C ASP A 97 -12.56 -16.14 10.43
N ALA A 98 -11.52 -16.98 10.40
CA ALA A 98 -10.26 -16.65 9.75
C ALA A 98 -10.42 -16.46 8.23
N LEU A 99 -11.32 -17.19 7.57
CA LEU A 99 -11.60 -16.98 6.13
C LEU A 99 -12.25 -15.62 5.85
N VAL A 100 -13.13 -15.13 6.74
CA VAL A 100 -13.68 -13.77 6.62
C VAL A 100 -12.58 -12.72 6.81
N ALA A 101 -11.71 -12.91 7.80
CA ALA A 101 -10.57 -12.04 8.02
C ALA A 101 -9.59 -12.07 6.83
N PHE A 102 -9.33 -13.24 6.27
CA PHE A 102 -8.51 -13.45 5.08
C PHE A 102 -9.01 -12.62 3.89
N ALA A 103 -10.31 -12.62 3.61
CA ALA A 103 -10.88 -11.80 2.54
C ALA A 103 -10.66 -10.28 2.76
N ARG A 104 -10.73 -9.81 4.00
CA ARG A 104 -10.46 -8.39 4.35
C ARG A 104 -8.99 -8.03 4.16
N VAL A 105 -8.08 -8.89 4.60
CA VAL A 105 -6.63 -8.69 4.43
C VAL A 105 -6.25 -8.75 2.96
N GLU A 106 -6.77 -9.72 2.21
CA GLU A 106 -6.56 -9.81 0.76
C GLU A 106 -7.08 -8.57 0.02
N THR A 107 -8.19 -7.97 0.48
CA THR A 107 -8.68 -6.69 -0.06
C THR A 107 -7.68 -5.56 0.19
N ALA A 108 -7.14 -5.45 1.41
CA ALA A 108 -6.11 -4.46 1.72
C ALA A 108 -4.82 -4.72 0.93
N LYS A 109 -4.39 -5.98 0.81
CA LYS A 109 -3.21 -6.38 0.04
C LYS A 109 -3.37 -6.03 -1.44
N ARG A 110 -4.55 -6.24 -2.05
CA ARG A 110 -4.80 -5.80 -3.44
C ARG A 110 -4.62 -4.29 -3.63
N ARG A 111 -5.03 -3.46 -2.65
CA ARG A 111 -4.77 -2.01 -2.70
C ARG A 111 -3.28 -1.69 -2.62
N LEU A 112 -2.54 -2.42 -1.77
CA LEU A 112 -1.09 -2.29 -1.69
C LEU A 112 -0.43 -2.68 -3.02
N VAL A 113 -0.71 -3.88 -3.54
CA VAL A 113 -0.11 -4.38 -4.79
C VAL A 113 -0.46 -3.47 -5.97
N PHE A 114 -1.70 -2.98 -6.05
CA PHE A 114 -2.09 -1.95 -7.01
C PHE A 114 -1.16 -0.73 -6.92
N GLN A 115 -0.97 -0.21 -5.71
CA GLN A 115 -0.15 0.98 -5.48
C GLN A 115 1.32 0.75 -5.86
N LEU A 116 1.90 -0.40 -5.50
CA LEU A 116 3.28 -0.74 -5.83
C LEU A 116 3.47 -0.85 -7.35
N ASN A 117 2.51 -1.45 -8.05
CA ASN A 117 2.52 -1.58 -9.51
C ASN A 117 2.35 -0.22 -10.20
N ASP A 118 1.47 0.64 -9.69
CA ASP A 118 1.27 2.00 -10.18
C ASP A 118 2.51 2.87 -10.01
N LEU A 119 3.23 2.72 -8.89
CA LEU A 119 4.54 3.32 -8.66
C LEU A 119 5.65 2.71 -9.52
N GLY A 120 5.40 1.59 -10.19
CA GLY A 120 6.38 0.89 -11.01
C GLY A 120 7.45 0.15 -10.22
N LEU A 121 7.23 -0.11 -8.93
CA LEU A 121 8.14 -0.88 -8.10
C LEU A 121 8.13 -2.37 -8.50
N PRO A 122 9.26 -3.09 -8.34
CA PRO A 122 9.33 -4.51 -8.63
C PRO A 122 8.64 -5.32 -7.53
N VAL A 123 7.54 -5.99 -7.89
CA VAL A 123 6.86 -6.96 -7.04
C VAL A 123 7.13 -8.35 -7.65
N VAL A 124 8.12 -9.05 -7.11
CA VAL A 124 8.52 -10.38 -7.58
C VAL A 124 7.97 -11.42 -6.63
N ASP A 125 7.20 -12.38 -7.15
CA ASP A 125 6.67 -13.49 -6.36
C ASP A 125 7.79 -14.42 -5.89
N ARG A 126 7.75 -14.85 -4.62
CA ARG A 126 8.62 -15.88 -4.06
C ARG A 126 8.65 -17.18 -4.85
N ALA A 127 7.55 -17.54 -5.53
CA ALA A 127 7.54 -18.71 -6.42
C ALA A 127 8.46 -18.55 -7.64
N THR A 128 8.73 -17.30 -8.05
CA THR A 128 9.65 -16.96 -9.14
C THR A 128 11.07 -16.76 -8.62
N ASP A 129 11.23 -16.06 -7.51
CA ASP A 129 12.51 -15.85 -6.83
C ASP A 129 12.44 -16.38 -5.39
N GLY A 130 12.96 -17.60 -5.18
CA GLY A 130 12.89 -18.29 -3.90
C GLY A 130 13.74 -17.68 -2.78
N GLU A 131 14.67 -16.79 -3.11
CA GLU A 131 15.59 -16.16 -2.15
C GLU A 131 15.17 -14.73 -1.82
N HIS A 132 14.73 -13.94 -2.82
CA HIS A 132 14.44 -12.51 -2.65
C HIS A 132 13.01 -12.11 -3.00
N GLY A 133 12.14 -13.03 -3.41
CA GLY A 133 10.77 -12.71 -3.75
C GLY A 133 9.90 -12.38 -2.53
N LEU A 134 8.84 -11.62 -2.75
CA LEU A 134 7.82 -11.25 -1.78
C LEU A 134 6.80 -12.39 -1.63
N ALA A 135 6.45 -12.72 -0.38
CA ALA A 135 5.32 -13.59 -0.06
C ALA A 135 4.56 -13.09 1.17
N PHE A 136 3.31 -13.53 1.30
CA PHE A 136 2.46 -13.27 2.46
C PHE A 136 2.01 -14.59 3.09
N ASP A 137 2.24 -14.72 4.40
CA ASP A 137 1.67 -15.75 5.24
C ASP A 137 0.54 -15.13 6.07
N LEU A 138 -0.70 -15.41 5.66
CA LEU A 138 -1.90 -14.88 6.28
C LEU A 138 -2.49 -15.95 7.21
N LEU A 139 -2.08 -15.92 8.47
CA LEU A 139 -2.23 -17.04 9.40
C LEU A 139 -3.36 -16.80 10.41
N SER A 140 -4.02 -17.88 10.83
CA SER A 140 -4.98 -17.86 11.93
C SER A 140 -4.26 -18.16 13.25
N SER A 141 -4.46 -17.31 14.26
CA SER A 141 -3.97 -17.55 15.61
C SER A 141 -4.88 -18.44 16.47
N ARG A 142 -5.83 -19.17 15.86
CA ARG A 142 -6.84 -19.98 16.58
C ARG A 142 -6.20 -21.08 17.43
N ASP A 143 -5.27 -21.82 16.83
CA ASP A 143 -4.68 -23.02 17.42
C ASP A 143 -3.26 -22.77 17.95
N SER A 144 -2.57 -21.75 17.44
CA SER A 144 -1.21 -21.37 17.83
C SER A 144 -1.00 -19.85 17.74
N PRO A 145 -0.19 -19.25 18.63
CA PRO A 145 0.20 -17.85 18.48
C PRO A 145 0.87 -17.60 17.13
N VAL A 146 0.53 -16.46 16.51
CA VAL A 146 1.17 -15.97 15.29
C VAL A 146 1.95 -14.71 15.65
N VAL A 147 3.19 -14.64 15.21
CA VAL A 147 4.01 -13.43 15.30
C VAL A 147 3.89 -12.71 13.97
N THR A 148 3.33 -11.51 13.98
CA THR A 148 3.29 -10.62 12.82
C THR A 148 4.66 -9.97 12.63
N GLY A 149 5.08 -9.82 11.38
CA GLY A 149 6.31 -9.13 11.00
C GLY A 149 6.80 -9.54 9.62
N HIS A 150 8.03 -9.16 9.31
CA HIS A 150 8.71 -9.47 8.06
C HIS A 150 10.00 -10.25 8.32
N ASP A 151 10.25 -11.30 7.54
CA ASP A 151 11.48 -12.09 7.56
C ASP A 151 11.86 -12.54 6.13
N ASP A 152 13.04 -12.13 5.66
CA ASP A 152 13.60 -12.48 4.35
C ASP A 152 12.60 -12.41 3.18
N GLY A 153 11.83 -11.32 3.05
CA GLY A 153 10.82 -11.15 1.99
C GLY A 153 9.47 -11.81 2.24
N VAL A 154 9.29 -12.45 3.40
CA VAL A 154 8.01 -13.02 3.82
C VAL A 154 7.35 -12.12 4.84
N VAL A 155 6.22 -11.54 4.47
CA VAL A 155 5.34 -10.79 5.39
C VAL A 155 4.38 -11.78 6.05
N THR A 156 4.48 -11.95 7.37
CA THR A 156 3.55 -12.76 8.16
C THR A 156 2.56 -11.84 8.86
N LEU A 157 1.27 -12.11 8.74
CA LEU A 157 0.21 -11.34 9.41
C LEU A 157 -0.75 -12.27 10.15
N ASP A 158 -0.98 -12.00 11.43
CA ASP A 158 -2.08 -12.60 12.19
C ASP A 158 -3.43 -12.03 11.71
N LEU A 159 -4.29 -12.89 11.19
CA LEU A 159 -5.63 -12.52 10.73
C LEU A 159 -6.54 -12.00 11.84
N ALA A 160 -6.24 -12.25 13.11
CA ALA A 160 -6.94 -11.61 14.22
C ALA A 160 -6.81 -10.07 14.18
N GLU A 161 -5.88 -9.50 13.41
CA GLU A 161 -5.77 -8.06 13.17
C GLU A 161 -6.89 -7.47 12.31
N ALA A 162 -7.62 -8.30 11.57
CA ALA A 162 -8.76 -7.88 10.76
C ALA A 162 -10.06 -7.68 11.57
N ASP A 163 -10.04 -7.98 12.87
CA ASP A 163 -11.11 -7.71 13.83
C ASP A 163 -11.03 -6.25 14.31
N ASP A 164 -12.05 -5.45 14.00
CA ASP A 164 -12.12 -4.02 14.31
C ASP A 164 -11.97 -3.72 15.83
N PRO A 165 -12.77 -4.34 16.73
CA PRO A 165 -12.55 -4.25 18.18
C PRO A 165 -11.13 -4.61 18.65
N ARG A 166 -10.56 -5.72 18.16
CA ARG A 166 -9.20 -6.14 18.59
C ARG A 166 -8.13 -5.20 18.07
N ARG A 167 -8.28 -4.70 16.84
CA ARG A 167 -7.36 -3.71 16.25
C ARG A 167 -7.42 -2.39 17.01
N GLU A 168 -8.62 -1.93 17.36
CA GLU A 168 -8.80 -0.73 18.16
C GLU A 168 -8.22 -0.87 19.57
N ALA A 169 -8.44 -2.03 20.22
CA ALA A 169 -7.83 -2.33 21.51
C ALA A 169 -6.29 -2.33 21.43
N ARG A 170 -5.71 -2.90 20.38
CA ARG A 170 -4.26 -2.87 20.13
C ARG A 170 -3.74 -1.46 19.88
N ARG A 171 -4.43 -0.67 19.05
CA ARG A 171 -4.11 0.74 18.80
C ARG A 171 -4.00 1.52 20.11
N VAL A 172 -5.01 1.38 20.98
CA VAL A 172 -5.03 2.04 22.30
C VAL A 172 -3.93 1.50 23.21
N HIS A 173 -3.73 0.18 23.25
CA HIS A 173 -2.71 -0.45 24.10
C HIS A 173 -1.28 -0.03 23.73
N LEU A 174 -1.00 0.09 22.43
CA LEU A 174 0.30 0.46 21.88
C LEU A 174 0.47 1.98 21.72
N GLY A 175 -0.55 2.77 22.04
CA GLY A 175 -0.51 4.23 21.91
C GLY A 175 -0.38 4.70 20.45
N GLU A 176 -0.79 3.87 19.49
CA GLU A 176 -0.69 4.17 18.07
C GLU A 176 -1.76 5.20 17.66
N ALA A 177 -1.36 6.23 16.91
CA ALA A 177 -2.32 7.23 16.43
C ALA A 177 -3.29 6.64 15.38
N TYR A 178 -2.84 5.62 14.63
CA TYR A 178 -3.55 5.08 13.48
C TYR A 178 -3.15 3.61 13.23
N ARG A 179 -4.11 2.68 13.22
CA ARG A 179 -3.88 1.27 12.85
C ARG A 179 -4.96 0.80 11.88
N THR A 180 -4.56 0.48 10.65
CA THR A 180 -5.42 -0.14 9.62
C THR A 180 -4.70 -1.32 8.99
N LEU A 181 -5.45 -2.26 8.41
CA LEU A 181 -4.84 -3.40 7.70
C LEU A 181 -3.92 -2.96 6.57
N LEU A 182 -4.33 -1.95 5.80
CA LEU A 182 -3.49 -1.40 4.71
C LEU A 182 -2.26 -0.69 5.25
N GLY A 183 -2.38 0.06 6.36
CA GLY A 183 -1.23 0.68 7.02
C GLY A 183 -0.21 -0.35 7.49
N HIS A 184 -0.68 -1.43 8.09
CA HIS A 184 0.20 -2.53 8.53
C HIS A 184 0.90 -3.20 7.34
N LEU A 185 0.17 -3.56 6.29
CA LEU A 185 0.78 -4.15 5.10
C LEU A 185 1.80 -3.20 4.44
N ARG A 186 1.59 -1.89 4.49
CA ARG A 186 2.54 -0.88 4.01
C ARG A 186 3.81 -0.83 4.85
N HIS A 187 3.69 -0.98 6.17
CA HIS A 187 4.83 -1.08 7.08
C HIS A 187 5.64 -2.34 6.77
N GLU A 188 5.00 -3.50 6.74
CA GLU A 188 5.68 -4.77 6.49
C GLU A 188 6.35 -4.85 5.11
N VAL A 189 5.71 -4.32 4.07
CA VAL A 189 6.35 -4.25 2.75
C VAL A 189 7.49 -3.21 2.72
N GLY A 190 7.48 -2.25 3.65
CA GLY A 190 8.58 -1.32 3.85
C GLY A 190 9.87 -2.04 4.21
N HIS A 191 9.81 -3.07 5.07
CA HIS A 191 10.97 -3.93 5.35
C HIS A 191 11.45 -4.67 4.09
N TYR A 192 10.54 -5.28 3.32
CA TYR A 192 10.91 -5.90 2.04
C TYR A 192 11.61 -4.92 1.09
N PHE A 193 11.11 -3.68 0.98
CA PHE A 193 11.74 -2.68 0.13
C PHE A 193 13.03 -2.10 0.71
N TRP A 194 13.31 -2.28 2.00
CA TRP A 194 14.64 -1.99 2.53
C TRP A 194 15.69 -2.92 1.90
N ASP A 195 15.42 -4.22 1.88
CA ASP A 195 16.31 -5.22 1.26
C ASP A 195 16.48 -4.95 -0.23
N VAL A 196 15.39 -4.59 -0.93
CA VAL A 196 15.41 -4.36 -2.39
C VAL A 196 16.11 -3.05 -2.77
N LEU A 197 15.94 -1.97 -1.99
CA LEU A 197 16.36 -0.62 -2.37
C LEU A 197 17.60 -0.11 -1.64
N VAL A 198 17.93 -0.68 -0.47
CA VAL A 198 18.97 -0.17 0.42
C VAL A 198 20.00 -1.25 0.73
N GLY A 199 19.55 -2.42 1.20
CA GLY A 199 20.40 -3.53 1.63
C GLY A 199 21.42 -3.94 0.57
N GLY A 200 22.71 -3.91 0.91
CA GLY A 200 23.79 -4.30 0.00
C GLY A 200 23.99 -3.38 -1.21
N THR A 201 23.36 -2.20 -1.24
CA THR A 201 23.50 -1.22 -2.33
C THR A 201 24.40 -0.04 -1.95
N GLU A 202 24.61 0.87 -2.89
CA GLU A 202 25.29 2.16 -2.67
C GLU A 202 24.53 3.12 -1.74
N HIS A 203 23.26 2.83 -1.41
CA HIS A 203 22.40 3.71 -0.61
C HIS A 203 22.50 3.48 0.91
N LEU A 204 23.22 2.45 1.36
CA LEU A 204 23.31 2.08 2.78
C LEU A 204 23.93 3.19 3.65
N ASP A 205 24.96 3.87 3.16
CA ASP A 205 25.61 4.95 3.94
C ASP A 205 24.66 6.14 4.12
N ALA A 206 23.95 6.55 3.06
CA ALA A 206 22.94 7.61 3.13
C ALA A 206 21.76 7.22 4.03
N PHE A 207 21.37 5.94 4.02
CA PHE A 207 20.39 5.41 4.97
C PHE A 207 20.86 5.60 6.41
N ARG A 208 22.10 5.21 6.73
CA ARG A 208 22.64 5.31 8.11
C ARG A 208 22.74 6.75 8.59
N GLU A 209 23.05 7.69 7.69
CA GLU A 209 23.06 9.12 8.00
C GLU A 209 21.66 9.65 8.40
N LEU A 210 20.59 9.10 7.82
CA LEU A 210 19.22 9.57 8.01
C LEU A 210 18.45 8.81 9.11
N PHE A 211 18.62 7.48 9.18
CA PHE A 211 17.83 6.57 10.02
C PHE A 211 18.64 6.01 11.20
N GLY A 212 19.97 6.04 11.13
CA GLY A 212 20.87 5.48 12.13
C GLY A 212 21.44 4.11 11.76
N ASP A 213 22.25 3.56 12.67
CA ASP A 213 22.96 2.29 12.48
C ASP A 213 22.03 1.08 12.65
N GLU A 214 21.68 0.43 11.55
CA GLU A 214 20.81 -0.73 11.53
C GLU A 214 21.47 -2.02 12.05
N SER A 215 22.77 -2.02 12.31
CA SER A 215 23.48 -3.20 12.85
C SER A 215 23.31 -3.40 14.35
N VAL A 216 22.63 -2.46 15.03
CA VAL A 216 22.23 -2.60 16.44
C VAL A 216 21.34 -3.83 16.60
N ASP A 217 21.52 -4.57 17.71
CA ASP A 217 20.68 -5.75 17.97
C ASP A 217 19.20 -5.34 18.09
N TYR A 218 18.39 -5.87 17.17
CA TYR A 218 16.97 -5.55 17.07
C TYR A 218 16.20 -5.89 18.35
N GLY A 219 16.48 -7.05 18.95
CA GLY A 219 15.79 -7.52 20.15
C GLY A 219 16.11 -6.66 21.37
N GLU A 220 17.37 -6.26 21.55
CA GLU A 220 17.78 -5.33 22.60
C GLU A 220 17.22 -3.92 22.39
N ALA A 221 17.16 -3.45 21.15
CA ALA A 221 16.60 -2.15 20.81
C ALA A 221 15.10 -2.08 21.14
N LEU A 222 14.35 -3.13 20.78
CA LEU A 222 12.92 -3.23 21.08
C LEU A 222 12.65 -3.35 22.60
N GLN A 223 13.46 -4.13 23.33
CA GLN A 223 13.38 -4.18 24.79
C GLN A 223 13.62 -2.81 25.43
N ARG A 224 14.59 -2.05 24.92
CA ARG A 224 14.89 -0.70 25.40
C ARG A 224 13.73 0.25 25.12
N HIS A 225 13.11 0.16 23.95
CA HIS A 225 11.95 0.97 23.58
C HIS A 225 10.77 0.74 24.55
N TYR A 226 10.45 -0.52 24.88
CA TYR A 226 9.35 -0.84 25.79
C TYR A 226 9.68 -0.71 27.28
N ALA A 227 10.94 -0.48 27.65
CA ALA A 227 11.36 -0.34 29.05
C ALA A 227 10.96 1.00 29.70
N GLY A 228 10.56 2.00 28.89
CA GLY A 228 10.20 3.33 29.38
C GLY A 228 9.33 4.10 28.39
N PRO A 229 8.84 5.30 28.77
CA PRO A 229 8.14 6.16 27.82
C PRO A 229 9.10 6.60 26.70
N PRO A 230 8.59 6.81 25.47
CA PRO A 230 9.40 7.33 24.38
C PRO A 230 9.89 8.74 24.73
N ASP A 231 11.01 9.14 24.12
CA ASP A 231 11.58 10.48 24.28
C ASP A 231 10.54 11.54 23.87
N PRO A 232 10.13 12.48 24.72
CA PRO A 232 9.12 13.48 24.38
C PRO A 232 9.48 14.34 23.14
N GLU A 233 10.75 14.40 22.75
CA GLU A 233 11.23 15.12 21.57
C GLU A 233 11.18 14.26 20.27
N TRP A 234 10.77 12.99 20.34
CA TRP A 234 10.61 12.14 19.15
C TRP A 234 9.79 12.77 18.01
N PRO A 235 8.70 13.55 18.25
CA PRO A 235 7.91 14.14 17.17
C PRO A 235 8.67 15.15 16.31
N GLU A 236 9.86 15.59 16.73
CA GLU A 236 10.73 16.47 15.95
C GLU A 236 11.53 15.72 14.86
N SER A 237 11.66 14.40 15.00
CA SER A 237 12.53 13.58 14.14
C SER A 237 11.89 12.33 13.53
N PHE A 238 10.80 11.84 14.10
CA PHE A 238 10.17 10.57 13.73
C PHE A 238 8.69 10.73 13.43
N VAL A 239 8.16 9.89 12.53
CA VAL A 239 6.74 9.91 12.16
C VAL A 239 5.84 9.29 13.26
N SER A 240 6.38 8.36 14.04
CA SER A 240 5.71 7.70 15.15
C SER A 240 6.69 7.47 16.30
N SER A 241 6.19 7.20 17.50
CA SER A 241 7.05 6.78 18.61
C SER A 241 7.70 5.42 18.32
N TYR A 242 7.00 4.52 17.63
CA TYR A 242 7.50 3.19 17.31
C TYR A 242 8.69 3.24 16.35
N ALA A 243 8.73 4.21 15.43
CA ALA A 243 9.90 4.49 14.58
C ALA A 243 11.19 4.75 15.37
N THR A 244 11.11 5.17 16.64
CA THR A 244 12.31 5.34 17.50
C THR A 244 12.95 4.03 17.95
N SER A 245 12.24 2.90 17.78
CA SER A 245 12.66 1.61 18.33
C SER A 245 13.88 1.03 17.64
N HIS A 246 13.99 1.20 16.32
CA HIS A 246 15.10 0.69 15.52
C HIS A 246 15.17 1.42 14.15
N PRO A 247 16.37 1.58 13.53
CA PRO A 247 16.47 2.20 12.19
C PRO A 247 15.64 1.52 11.10
N TRP A 248 15.51 0.18 11.14
CA TRP A 248 14.60 -0.54 10.22
C TRP A 248 13.13 -0.18 10.43
N GLU A 249 12.72 0.13 11.66
CA GLU A 249 11.35 0.50 12.01
C GLU A 249 11.05 1.95 11.59
N ASP A 250 12.02 2.86 11.77
CA ASP A 250 11.94 4.22 11.26
C ASP A 250 11.80 4.25 9.73
N TRP A 251 12.55 3.38 9.04
CA TRP A 251 12.42 3.19 7.61
C TRP A 251 11.05 2.64 7.21
N ALA A 252 10.59 1.54 7.82
CA ALA A 252 9.33 0.91 7.48
C ALA A 252 8.15 1.87 7.72
N GLU A 253 8.15 2.60 8.84
CA GLU A 253 7.15 3.63 9.14
C GLU A 253 7.22 4.80 8.15
N THR A 254 8.41 5.28 7.81
CA THR A 254 8.58 6.36 6.81
C THR A 254 8.12 5.92 5.43
N PHE A 255 8.46 4.70 4.99
CA PHE A 255 8.06 4.13 3.71
C PHE A 255 6.54 3.94 3.65
N ALA A 256 5.94 3.41 4.72
CA ALA A 256 4.50 3.27 4.83
C ALA A 256 3.78 4.62 4.76
N HIS A 257 4.36 5.64 5.39
CA HIS A 257 3.81 7.00 5.37
C HIS A 257 3.94 7.65 4.00
N TYR A 258 5.06 7.43 3.30
CA TYR A 258 5.23 7.85 1.91
C TYR A 258 4.13 7.26 1.01
N LEU A 259 3.87 5.95 1.13
CA LEU A 259 2.77 5.30 0.41
C LEU A 259 1.40 5.86 0.83
N HIS A 260 1.19 6.15 2.11
CA HIS A 260 -0.05 6.77 2.58
C HIS A 260 -0.30 8.14 1.93
N ILE A 261 0.72 8.99 1.87
CA ILE A 261 0.65 10.32 1.25
C ILE A 261 0.34 10.19 -0.25
N GLN A 262 1.09 9.37 -0.98
CA GLN A 262 0.91 9.20 -2.42
C GLN A 262 -0.51 8.71 -2.77
N ASP A 263 -0.98 7.67 -2.08
CA ASP A 263 -2.26 7.02 -2.40
C ASP A 263 -3.43 7.97 -2.14
N THR A 264 -3.32 8.75 -1.06
CA THR A 264 -4.36 9.70 -0.66
C THR A 264 -4.39 10.90 -1.60
N LEU A 265 -3.24 11.42 -2.03
CA LEU A 265 -3.15 12.48 -3.05
C LEU A 265 -3.74 12.03 -4.38
N GLN A 266 -3.37 10.83 -4.84
CA GLN A 266 -3.92 10.26 -6.08
C GLN A 266 -5.45 10.11 -5.98
N THR A 267 -5.95 9.59 -4.84
CA THR A 267 -7.39 9.46 -4.62
C THR A 267 -8.09 10.82 -4.61
N ALA A 268 -7.53 11.83 -3.94
CA ALA A 268 -8.09 13.17 -3.96
C ALA A 268 -8.15 13.74 -5.40
N SER A 269 -7.09 13.53 -6.19
CA SER A 269 -7.05 13.94 -7.59
C SER A 269 -8.13 13.26 -8.44
N ALA A 270 -8.27 11.94 -8.31
CA ALA A 270 -9.22 11.14 -9.07
C ALA A 270 -10.69 11.56 -8.84
N TYR A 271 -10.99 12.11 -7.65
CA TYR A 271 -12.31 12.62 -7.30
C TYR A 271 -12.44 14.16 -7.45
N GLY A 272 -11.41 14.84 -7.95
CA GLY A 272 -11.40 16.30 -8.12
C GLY A 272 -11.40 17.08 -6.81
N ILE A 273 -11.00 16.46 -5.70
CA ILE A 273 -10.88 17.11 -4.39
C ILE A 273 -9.67 18.04 -4.44
N SER A 274 -9.90 19.32 -4.16
CA SER A 274 -8.85 20.32 -4.04
C SER A 274 -9.16 21.27 -2.89
N VAL A 275 -8.12 21.91 -2.36
CA VAL A 275 -8.23 22.90 -1.30
C VAL A 275 -7.86 24.25 -1.87
N ALA A 276 -8.80 25.20 -1.86
CA ALA A 276 -8.56 26.58 -2.29
C ALA A 276 -7.94 27.45 -1.17
N GLY A 277 -7.96 26.94 0.07
CA GLY A 277 -7.60 27.67 1.28
C GLY A 277 -8.76 28.51 1.83
N PRO A 278 -8.62 29.02 3.06
CA PRO A 278 -9.65 29.86 3.67
C PRO A 278 -9.71 31.25 3.01
N ASP A 279 -10.92 31.79 2.88
CA ASP A 279 -11.14 33.19 2.47
C ASP A 279 -10.71 34.21 3.55
N ALA A 280 -10.54 33.73 4.79
CA ALA A 280 -10.08 34.55 5.90
C ALA A 280 -8.63 35.01 5.69
N PRO A 281 -8.24 36.19 6.22
CA PRO A 281 -6.88 36.71 6.14
C PRO A 281 -5.94 35.93 7.07
N VAL A 282 -5.65 34.68 6.73
CA VAL A 282 -4.67 33.84 7.40
C VAL A 282 -3.31 34.13 6.77
N ARG A 283 -2.27 34.27 7.60
CA ARG A 283 -0.89 34.42 7.12
C ARG A 283 -0.54 33.21 6.26
N ARG A 284 -0.28 33.46 4.98
CA ARG A 284 0.19 32.42 4.05
C ARG A 284 1.68 32.22 4.30
N ASP A 285 2.05 31.01 4.70
CA ASP A 285 3.45 30.60 4.76
C ASP A 285 3.84 30.04 3.37
N PRO A 286 4.92 30.52 2.72
CA PRO A 286 5.38 29.96 1.45
C PRO A 286 5.79 28.49 1.53
N VAL A 287 6.18 28.01 2.73
CA VAL A 287 6.61 26.63 2.99
C VAL A 287 5.41 25.75 3.35
N ALA A 288 4.38 26.32 3.97
CA ALA A 288 3.11 25.64 4.27
C ALA A 288 1.95 26.39 3.58
N PRO A 289 1.76 26.20 2.25
CA PRO A 289 0.62 26.77 1.56
C PRO A 289 -0.69 26.29 2.21
N LEU A 290 -1.78 27.01 1.97
CA LEU A 290 -3.11 26.62 2.44
C LEU A 290 -4.00 26.13 1.29
N SER A 291 -3.43 26.00 0.10
CA SER A 291 -4.13 25.53 -1.09
C SER A 291 -3.36 24.38 -1.73
N ALA A 292 -4.08 23.36 -2.17
CA ALA A 292 -3.53 22.20 -2.88
C ALA A 292 -4.45 21.79 -4.02
N ARG A 293 -3.84 21.41 -5.14
CA ARG A 293 -4.49 20.68 -6.23
C ARG A 293 -3.76 19.36 -6.42
N PRO A 294 -4.18 18.30 -5.72
CA PRO A 294 -3.58 16.97 -5.87
C PRO A 294 -3.57 16.51 -7.32
N VAL A 295 -2.54 15.76 -7.69
CA VAL A 295 -2.34 15.20 -9.04
C VAL A 295 -2.38 13.67 -8.97
N ASP A 296 -2.74 13.03 -10.09
CA ASP A 296 -2.87 11.58 -10.20
C ASP A 296 -1.50 10.87 -10.21
N ASP A 297 -0.50 11.48 -10.86
CA ASP A 297 0.86 10.96 -10.98
C ASP A 297 1.86 11.91 -10.31
N LEU A 298 2.57 11.39 -9.31
CA LEU A 298 3.64 12.11 -8.61
C LEU A 298 5.03 11.85 -9.20
N ALA A 299 5.18 10.89 -10.13
CA ALA A 299 6.47 10.57 -10.75
C ALA A 299 7.17 11.77 -11.44
N PRO A 300 6.47 12.79 -11.96
CA PRO A 300 7.13 14.00 -12.49
C PRO A 300 7.67 14.96 -11.41
N ILE A 301 7.26 14.85 -10.15
CA ILE A 301 7.66 15.77 -9.07
C ILE A 301 9.00 15.34 -8.50
N GLU A 302 10.08 16.08 -8.76
CA GLU A 302 11.45 15.69 -8.35
C GLU A 302 11.73 15.87 -6.86
N ASP A 303 11.24 16.95 -6.25
CA ASP A 303 11.51 17.27 -4.85
C ASP A 303 10.31 16.88 -3.98
N ILE A 304 10.56 16.08 -2.94
CA ILE A 304 9.56 15.69 -1.94
C ILE A 304 8.84 16.90 -1.33
N SER A 305 9.52 18.05 -1.22
CA SER A 305 8.95 19.28 -0.68
C SER A 305 7.73 19.74 -1.46
N ASP A 306 7.70 19.50 -2.77
CA ASP A 306 6.55 19.84 -3.62
C ASP A 306 5.39 18.85 -3.43
N VAL A 307 5.67 17.57 -3.15
CA VAL A 307 4.64 16.61 -2.71
C VAL A 307 4.06 17.02 -1.35
N ILE A 308 4.91 17.42 -0.40
CA ILE A 308 4.47 17.89 0.92
C ILE A 308 3.60 19.15 0.82
N ARG A 309 3.91 20.06 -0.12
CA ARG A 309 3.07 21.24 -0.41
C ARG A 309 1.69 20.88 -0.95
N LEU A 310 1.53 19.75 -1.63
CA LEU A 310 0.21 19.21 -2.01
C LEU A 310 -0.50 18.54 -0.82
N TRP A 311 0.27 17.88 0.04
CA TRP A 311 -0.24 17.06 1.14
C TRP A 311 -0.80 17.89 2.31
N LEU A 312 -0.03 18.85 2.83
CA LEU A 312 -0.39 19.57 4.06
C LEU A 312 -1.74 20.32 3.97
N PRO A 313 -2.05 21.07 2.89
CA PRO A 313 -3.35 21.74 2.80
C PRO A 313 -4.52 20.75 2.79
N LEU A 314 -4.34 19.60 2.14
CA LEU A 314 -5.35 18.55 2.06
C LEU A 314 -5.63 17.96 3.45
N THR A 315 -4.60 17.61 4.22
CA THR A 315 -4.78 17.04 5.56
C THR A 315 -5.36 18.04 6.54
N TYR A 316 -4.97 19.32 6.48
CA TYR A 316 -5.59 20.36 7.30
C TYR A 316 -7.10 20.46 7.05
N ALA A 317 -7.51 20.43 5.78
CA ALA A 317 -8.92 20.44 5.41
C ALA A 317 -9.64 19.18 5.87
N LEU A 318 -9.06 17.99 5.64
CA LEU A 318 -9.65 16.71 6.05
C LEU A 318 -9.81 16.61 7.58
N ASN A 319 -8.82 17.02 8.36
CA ASN A 319 -8.91 17.05 9.82
C ASN A 319 -9.98 18.05 10.28
N ALA A 320 -10.05 19.24 9.68
CA ALA A 320 -11.08 20.21 10.00
C ALA A 320 -12.50 19.68 9.70
N VAL A 321 -12.68 19.01 8.57
CA VAL A 321 -13.94 18.33 8.20
C VAL A 321 -14.26 17.23 9.22
N ASN A 322 -13.31 16.38 9.61
CA ASN A 322 -13.56 15.32 10.57
C ASN A 322 -13.95 15.85 11.96
N ARG A 323 -13.25 16.89 12.44
CA ARG A 323 -13.59 17.60 13.69
C ARG A 323 -14.98 18.24 13.61
N SER A 324 -15.39 18.77 12.46
CA SER A 324 -16.74 19.34 12.29
C SER A 324 -17.86 18.29 12.41
N MET A 325 -17.54 17.01 12.13
CA MET A 325 -18.43 15.87 12.32
C MET A 325 -18.32 15.25 13.72
N GLY A 326 -17.54 15.84 14.63
CA GLY A 326 -17.34 15.34 15.99
C GLY A 326 -16.41 14.12 16.08
N ARG A 327 -15.51 13.95 15.11
CA ARG A 327 -14.49 12.90 15.10
C ARG A 327 -13.09 13.50 15.30
N ASP A 328 -12.15 12.69 15.76
CA ASP A 328 -10.74 13.08 15.90
C ASP A 328 -10.09 13.38 14.55
N ASP A 329 -8.83 13.82 14.54
CA ASP A 329 -8.12 14.08 13.29
C ASP A 329 -7.98 12.79 12.46
N LEU A 330 -8.30 12.88 11.16
CA LEU A 330 -8.14 11.75 10.24
C LEU A 330 -6.65 11.43 10.03
N TYR A 331 -5.83 12.48 10.02
CA TYR A 331 -4.38 12.45 9.89
C TYR A 331 -3.74 13.21 11.07
N PRO A 332 -3.47 12.54 12.20
CA PRO A 332 -2.95 13.18 13.42
C PRO A 332 -1.41 13.32 13.44
N PHE A 333 -0.74 13.17 12.30
CA PHE A 333 0.72 13.15 12.22
C PHE A 333 1.30 14.54 11.95
N VAL A 334 2.49 14.78 12.48
CA VAL A 334 3.32 15.96 12.18
C VAL A 334 4.47 15.53 11.27
N ILE A 335 4.80 16.36 10.28
CA ILE A 335 5.92 16.10 9.37
C ILE A 335 7.00 17.19 9.61
N PRO A 336 7.89 17.00 10.60
CA PRO A 336 9.00 17.93 10.83
C PRO A 336 10.07 17.82 9.72
N PRO A 337 11.00 18.79 9.62
CA PRO A 337 12.03 18.80 8.58
C PRO A 337 12.86 17.51 8.48
N ALA A 338 13.16 16.86 9.62
CA ALA A 338 13.87 15.58 9.64
C ALA A 338 13.07 14.45 8.97
N VAL A 339 11.76 14.39 9.19
CA VAL A 339 10.88 13.42 8.51
C VAL A 339 10.74 13.77 7.03
N VAL A 340 10.72 15.06 6.65
CA VAL A 340 10.74 15.45 5.22
C VAL A 340 12.01 14.95 4.54
N ALA A 341 13.17 15.04 5.18
CA ALA A 341 14.43 14.53 4.61
C ALA A 341 14.39 13.01 4.40
N LYS A 342 13.88 12.25 5.38
CA LYS A 342 13.67 10.79 5.28
C LYS A 342 12.69 10.42 4.16
N LEU A 343 11.56 11.14 4.06
CA LEU A 343 10.60 10.97 2.97
C LEU A 343 11.22 11.30 1.60
N GLY A 344 12.12 12.28 1.54
CA GLY A 344 12.88 12.62 0.34
C GLY A 344 13.76 11.48 -0.14
N PHE A 345 14.50 10.88 0.79
CA PHE A 345 15.31 9.70 0.48
C PHE A 345 14.47 8.53 -0.05
N VAL A 346 13.33 8.22 0.58
CA VAL A 346 12.39 7.21 0.07
C VAL A 346 11.88 7.58 -1.32
N HIS A 347 11.51 8.83 -1.54
CA HIS A 347 10.99 9.33 -2.81
C HIS A 347 12.00 9.15 -3.96
N ASP A 348 13.26 9.50 -3.74
CA ASP A 348 14.33 9.37 -4.73
C ASP A 348 14.60 7.91 -5.11
N LEU A 349 14.61 7.02 -4.11
CA LEU A 349 14.79 5.58 -4.33
C LEU A 349 13.63 4.98 -5.13
N VAL A 350 12.39 5.31 -4.76
CA VAL A 350 11.19 4.83 -5.48
C VAL A 350 11.19 5.32 -6.93
N ARG A 351 11.48 6.60 -7.17
CA ARG A 351 11.59 7.16 -8.53
C ARG A 351 12.66 6.46 -9.35
N THR A 352 13.83 6.23 -8.76
CA THR A 352 14.97 5.57 -9.43
C THR A 352 14.64 4.12 -9.78
N ALA A 353 14.06 3.37 -8.83
CA ALA A 353 13.65 1.99 -9.04
C ALA A 353 12.58 1.86 -10.13
N ALA A 354 11.57 2.74 -10.11
CA ALA A 354 10.51 2.78 -11.12
C ALA A 354 11.07 3.03 -12.54
N GLY A 355 12.00 3.97 -12.67
CA GLY A 355 12.68 4.27 -13.94
C GLY A 355 13.47 3.07 -14.48
N ARG A 356 14.21 2.36 -13.60
CA ARG A 356 14.97 1.15 -13.97
C ARG A 356 14.03 0.01 -14.39
N HIS A 357 12.95 -0.23 -13.65
CA HIS A 357 11.99 -1.31 -13.93
C HIS A 357 11.21 -1.07 -15.23
N ALA A 358 10.81 0.17 -15.52
CA ALA A 358 10.20 0.55 -16.79
C ALA A 358 11.14 0.32 -18.00
N ALA A 359 12.44 0.60 -17.84
CA ALA A 359 13.45 0.33 -18.87
C ALA A 359 13.65 -1.18 -19.10
N GLY A 360 13.69 -1.98 -18.02
CA GLY A 360 13.82 -3.43 -18.07
C GLY A 360 12.68 -4.11 -18.84
N ARG A 361 11.42 -3.77 -18.52
CA ARG A 361 10.23 -4.34 -19.22
C ARG A 361 10.25 -4.08 -20.74
N ARG A 362 10.58 -2.85 -21.15
CA ARG A 362 10.69 -2.49 -22.58
C ARG A 362 11.77 -3.28 -23.32
N ALA A 363 12.83 -3.70 -22.64
CA ALA A 363 13.88 -4.53 -23.24
C ALA A 363 13.40 -5.97 -23.46
N THR A 364 12.70 -6.54 -22.47
CA THR A 364 12.12 -7.89 -22.53
C THR A 364 11.05 -7.99 -23.63
N ASP A 365 10.13 -7.03 -23.73
CA ASP A 365 9.06 -7.02 -24.74
C ASP A 365 9.61 -6.96 -26.17
N ARG A 366 10.72 -6.22 -26.38
CA ARG A 366 11.40 -6.17 -27.68
C ARG A 366 12.07 -7.49 -28.04
N GLN A 367 12.56 -8.23 -27.04
CA GLN A 367 13.21 -9.52 -27.25
C GLN A 367 12.19 -10.60 -27.62
N ILE A 368 11.02 -10.62 -26.96
CA ILE A 368 9.91 -11.53 -27.25
C ILE A 368 9.29 -11.23 -28.63
N ALA A 369 9.14 -9.96 -29.01
CA ALA A 369 8.63 -9.59 -30.34
C ALA A 369 9.60 -9.89 -31.51
N SER A 370 10.86 -10.26 -31.21
CA SER A 370 11.89 -10.56 -32.20
C SER A 370 12.17 -12.06 -32.39
N THR A 371 11.47 -12.91 -31.63
CA THR A 371 11.48 -14.38 -31.71
C THR A 371 10.14 -14.87 -32.20
#